data_AF-A0A0J0URI8-F1
#
_entry.id   AF-A0A0J0URI8-F1
#
_cell.length_a   1.000
_cell.length_b   1.000
_cell.length_c   1.000
_cell.angle_alpha   90.00
_cell.angle_beta   90.00
_cell.angle_gamma   90.00
#
_symmetry.space_group_name_H-M   'P 1'
#
loop_
_entity.id
_entity.type
_entity.pdbx_description
1 polymer ?
#
loop_
_entity_poly.entity_id
_entity_poly.type
_entity_poly.pdbx_seq_one_letter_code
_entity_poly.pdbx_strand_id
1 'polypeptide(L)' 'MQQITITFSDDDTLPDRLRMMADEIQVPVEALIIRAIDAHLGDKYLKKPPSDIQAKSLGELFQAYGLTKPKT' A
#
# COMPACT_ATOMS: atom_id res chain seq x y z
N MET A 1 -11.41 6.39 6.59
CA MET A 1 -10.11 5.73 6.35
C MET A 1 -10.42 4.26 6.06
N GLN A 2 -9.93 3.72 4.94
CA GLN A 2 -10.18 2.31 4.57
C GLN A 2 -9.14 1.43 5.26
N GLN A 3 -9.59 0.40 5.99
CA GLN A 3 -8.73 -0.54 6.69
C GLN A 3 -8.28 -1.64 5.72
N ILE A 4 -6.97 -1.82 5.56
CA ILE A 4 -6.38 -2.91 4.76
C ILE A 4 -5.85 -3.97 5.71
N THR A 5 -6.33 -5.20 5.59
CA THR A 5 -5.83 -6.34 6.37
C THR A 5 -4.79 -7.09 5.54
N ILE A 6 -3.55 -7.15 6.03
CA ILE A 6 -2.46 -7.93 5.43
C ILE A 6 -2.30 -9.22 6.24
N THR A 7 -2.42 -10.35 5.56
CA THR A 7 -2.25 -11.68 6.15
C THR A 7 -0.93 -12.29 5.69
N PHE A 8 -0.17 -12.85 6.62
CA PHE A 8 1.06 -13.59 6.35
C PHE A 8 0.80 -15.07 6.62
N SER A 9 1.56 -15.96 5.98
CA SER A 9 1.51 -17.38 6.29
C SER A 9 2.22 -17.67 7.62
N ASP A 10 1.88 -18.79 8.26
CA ASP A 10 2.39 -19.14 9.59
C ASP A 10 3.91 -19.42 9.60
N ASP A 11 4.49 -19.72 8.44
CA ASP A 11 5.92 -19.94 8.23
C ASP A 11 6.67 -18.67 7.78
N ASP A 12 5.96 -17.55 7.62
CA ASP A 12 6.58 -16.29 7.24
C ASP A 12 7.24 -15.62 8.45
N THR A 13 8.54 -15.34 8.32
CA THR A 13 9.33 -14.62 9.33
C THR A 13 9.30 -13.10 9.14
N LEU A 14 8.70 -12.63 8.05
CA LEU A 14 8.56 -11.22 7.72
C LEU A 14 7.80 -10.41 8.78
N PRO A 15 6.73 -10.90 9.43
CA PRO A 15 6.05 -10.17 10.51
C PRO A 15 6.99 -9.80 11.66
N ASP A 16 7.86 -10.73 12.07
CA ASP A 16 8.79 -10.50 13.17
C ASP A 16 9.90 -9.52 12.77
N ARG A 17 10.40 -9.62 11.53
CA ARG A 17 11.38 -8.67 10.98
C ARG A 17 10.80 -7.26 10.88
N LEU A 18 9.53 -7.13 10.47
CA LEU A 18 8.84 -5.84 10.40
C LEU A 18 8.68 -5.21 11.78
N ARG A 19 8.33 -5.99 12.81
CA ARG A 19 8.27 -5.51 14.19
C ARG A 19 9.64 -5.05 14.70
N MET A 20 10.68 -5.85 14.48
CA MET A 20 12.05 -5.50 14.88
C MET A 20 12.53 -4.20 14.22
N MET A 21 12.33 -4.06 12.91
CA MET A 21 12.67 -2.82 12.19
C MET A 21 11.85 -1.62 12.67
N ALA A 22 10.57 -1.82 12.98
CA ALA A 22 9.67 -0.78 13.48
C ALA A 22 10.15 -0.23 14.83
N ASP A 23 10.55 -1.14 15.73
CA ASP A 23 11.10 -0.80 17.04
C ASP A 23 12.45 -0.09 16.94
N GLU A 24 13.34 -0.55 16.06
CA GLU A 24 14.66 0.05 15.85
C GLU A 24 14.58 1.53 15.43
N ILE A 25 13.63 1.87 14.56
CA ILE A 25 13.47 3.25 14.04
C ILE A 25 12.32 4.01 14.72
N GLN A 26 11.71 3.42 15.75
CA GLN A 26 10.61 3.99 16.55
C GLN A 26 9.41 4.49 15.74
N VAL A 27 8.93 3.67 14.80
CA VAL A 27 7.72 3.96 14.02
C VAL A 27 6.76 2.76 14.08
N PRO A 28 5.46 2.94 13.88
CA PRO A 28 4.56 1.80 13.76
C PRO A 28 4.89 0.98 12.51
N VAL A 29 4.71 -0.35 12.59
CA VAL A 29 4.88 -1.29 11.46
C VAL A 29 4.11 -0.84 10.22
N GLU A 30 2.92 -0.28 10.41
CA GLU A 30 2.09 0.28 9.34
C GLU A 30 2.84 1.39 8.55
N ALA A 31 3.52 2.30 9.24
CA ALA A 31 4.27 3.37 8.59
C ALA A 31 5.46 2.83 7.79
N LEU A 32 6.09 1.73 8.24
CA LEU A 32 7.13 1.04 7.50
C LEU A 32 6.61 0.41 6.22
N ILE A 33 5.46 -0.25 6.29
CA ILE A 33 4.80 -0.87 5.13
C ILE A 33 4.39 0.20 4.13
N ILE A 34 3.75 1.29 4.57
CA ILE A 34 3.36 2.41 3.70
C ILE A 34 4.60 3.01 3.03
N ARG A 35 5.67 3.27 3.79
CA ARG A 35 6.92 3.80 3.25
C ARG A 35 7.58 2.86 2.25
N ALA A 36 7.53 1.55 2.48
CA ALA A 36 8.06 0.55 1.56
C ALA A 36 7.23 0.49 0.28
N ILE A 37 5.90 0.57 0.39
CA ILE A 37 4.97 0.66 -0.74
C ILE A 37 5.27 1.94 -1.55
N ASP A 38 5.40 3.09 -0.89
CA ASP A 38 5.72 4.36 -1.53
C ASP A 38 7.11 4.33 -2.18
N ALA A 39 8.11 3.69 -1.57
CA ALA A 39 9.43 3.54 -2.14
C ALA A 39 9.45 2.56 -3.34
N HIS A 40 8.63 1.52 -3.30
CA HIS A 40 8.57 0.48 -4.33
C HIS A 40 7.69 0.91 -5.53
N LEU A 41 6.61 1.65 -5.26
CA LEU A 41 5.65 2.15 -6.26
C LEU A 41 5.89 3.61 -6.66
N GLY A 42 6.77 4.33 -5.96
CA GLY A 42 6.99 5.77 -6.09
C GLY A 42 7.30 6.24 -7.51
N ASP A 43 6.80 7.44 -7.83
CA ASP A 43 6.82 8.29 -9.07
C ASP A 43 6.64 7.62 -10.45
N LYS A 44 7.07 6.38 -10.61
CA LYS A 44 7.17 5.64 -11.86
C LYS A 44 5.93 4.80 -12.17
N TYR A 45 5.15 4.42 -11.14
CA TYR A 45 3.98 3.52 -11.28
C TYR A 45 2.65 4.11 -10.82
N LEU A 46 2.66 5.14 -9.97
CA LEU A 46 1.45 5.89 -9.60
C LEU A 46 1.39 7.18 -10.42
N LYS A 47 0.68 7.15 -11.55
CA LYS A 47 0.26 8.42 -12.18
C LYS A 47 -0.57 9.17 -11.14
N LYS A 48 -0.20 10.42 -10.84
CA LYS A 48 -1.05 11.28 -10.01
C LYS A 48 -2.46 11.25 -10.60
N PRO A 49 -3.49 10.94 -9.79
CA PRO A 49 -4.84 10.93 -10.29
C PRO A 49 -5.19 12.36 -10.69
N PRO A 50 -5.97 12.59 -11.76
CA PRO A 50 -6.58 13.89 -11.98
C PRO A 50 -7.28 14.36 -10.70
N SER A 51 -7.12 15.65 -10.39
CA SER A 51 -7.53 16.26 -9.12
C SER A 51 -9.02 16.14 -8.79
N ASP A 52 -9.83 15.71 -9.75
CA ASP A 52 -11.29 15.66 -9.71
C ASP A 52 -11.88 14.24 -9.53
N ILE A 53 -11.08 13.24 -9.17
CA ILE A 53 -11.59 11.86 -9.01
C ILE A 53 -12.34 11.69 -7.69
N GLN A 54 -13.63 11.37 -7.79
CA GLN A 54 -14.46 10.83 -6.71
C GLN A 54 -14.59 9.31 -6.84
N ALA A 55 -13.51 8.56 -6.57
CA ALA A 55 -13.56 7.10 -6.57
C ALA A 55 -14.38 6.58 -5.38
N LYS A 56 -15.37 5.71 -5.65
CA LYS A 56 -16.27 5.11 -4.65
C LYS A 56 -15.78 3.75 -4.15
N SER A 57 -14.70 3.21 -4.73
CA SER A 57 -14.10 1.93 -4.34
C SER A 57 -12.59 1.87 -4.64
N LEU A 58 -11.88 0.95 -3.99
CA LEU A 58 -10.45 0.69 -4.27
C LEU A 58 -10.22 0.28 -5.74
N GLY A 59 -11.19 -0.41 -6.36
CA GLY A 59 -11.13 -0.75 -7.77
C GLY A 59 -11.15 0.49 -8.67
N GLU A 60 -12.02 1.45 -8.41
CA GLU A 60 -12.07 2.73 -9.14
C GLU A 60 -10.81 3.57 -8.90
N LEU A 61 -10.26 3.53 -7.69
CA LEU A 61 -8.99 4.17 -7.36
C LEU A 61 -7.85 3.54 -8.17
N PHE A 62 -7.73 2.21 -8.17
CA PHE A 62 -6.68 1.54 -8.94
C PHE A 62 -6.81 1.73 -10.45
N GLN A 63 -8.03 1.85 -10.99
CA GLN A 63 -8.25 2.20 -12.40
C GLN A 63 -7.84 3.64 -12.70
N ALA A 64 -8.20 4.59 -11.84
CA ALA A 64 -7.82 6.00 -11.96
C ALA A 64 -6.31 6.22 -11.97
N TYR A 65 -5.57 5.40 -11.20
CA TYR A 65 -4.11 5.41 -11.17
C TYR A 65 -3.47 4.55 -12.28
N GLY A 66 -4.28 3.88 -13.12
CA GLY A 66 -3.83 3.04 -14.23
C GLY A 66 -3.20 1.70 -13.80
N LEU A 67 -3.44 1.28 -12.55
CA LEU A 67 -2.90 0.05 -11.95
C LEU A 67 -3.71 -1.19 -12.31
N THR A 68 -4.99 -1.04 -12.63
CA THR A 68 -5.87 -2.13 -13.04
C THR A 68 -6.68 -1.75 -14.28
N LYS A 69 -6.95 -2.72 -15.17
CA LYS A 69 -7.85 -2.51 -16.30
C LYS A 69 -9.30 -2.47 -15.79
N PRO A 70 -10.19 -1.66 -16.41
CA PRO A 70 -11.62 -1.79 -16.17
C PRO A 70 -12.03 -3.24 -16.41
N LYS A 71 -12.69 -3.88 -15.44
CA LYS A 71 -13.35 -5.15 -15.70
C LYS A 71 -14.57 -4.84 -16.56
N THR A 72 -14.46 -5.13 -17.85
CA THR A 72 -15.61 -5.28 -18.76
C THR A 72 -16.43 -6.51 -18.36
#